data_AF-A0AAY4D8J8-F1
#
_entry.id   AF-A0AAY4D8J8-F1
#
_cell.length_a   1.000
_cell.length_b   1.000
_cell.length_c   1.000
_cell.angle_alpha   90.00
_cell.angle_beta   90.00
_cell.angle_gamma   90.00
#
_symmetry.space_group_name_H-M   'P 1'
#
loop_
_entity.id
_entity.type
_entity.pdbx_description
1 polymer ?
#
loop_
_entity_poly.entity_id
_entity_poly.type
_entity_poly.pdbx_seq_one_letter_code
_entity_poly.pdbx_strand_id
1 'polypeptide(L)'
;MEDEELEFAEDLEAVLHLSPEVQLAIEQVFPSQDPLDRADFNAVEYINTLFPTEQSLANIDDVVNKIRLKIRRLDDNIRTVVRGQTNVGQDGRQALEEAQKAIQQLFGKIKDIKDKAEKSEQMVKEITRDIKQLDHAKRHLTTSITTLNHLHMLAGGVDSLEAMTRKRQYGEVANLLQGVVNVLEHFQKYMVTQCLLVKMAEIPSDSSYFKVAWLDKIDRRYAWIKRQLVDYEEKYGRMFPEEWCMTERIAVEFCHITRTELAKLMRTRAREIEVKLLLFAIQRTTNFEGLLAKRFSGCTLNDGPGKKLDTPLEPTNPFLEDEVGDDSVSEKDEDLDRPKKPKAPDNPFHGIVSKCFEPHLYVYIESQDKNLGELIDRFVADFRTQGPPKSSTDEGGAVLPSCADLFVYYKKCMVQCSQLSTGEPMIALTTIFQKYLREYAWKILSGNLPKTSSNSGGLTISSLLKEKEGSEVAKFTVDELCLICSILSTAEYCLATTQQRHLQQHPALGPGLGLCL
;
A
#
# COMPACT_ATOMS: atom_id res chain seq x y z
N MET A 1 52.71 37.97 -40.24
CA MET A 1 51.62 38.57 -41.03
C MET A 1 51.79 38.33 -42.53
N GLU A 2 52.87 37.68 -42.97
CA GLU A 2 52.95 37.04 -44.30
C GLU A 2 52.82 35.50 -44.20
N ASP A 3 53.13 34.90 -43.05
CA ASP A 3 52.95 33.44 -42.84
C ASP A 3 51.49 32.99 -42.59
N GLU A 4 50.58 33.90 -42.21
CA GLU A 4 49.14 33.58 -42.03
C GLU A 4 48.33 33.68 -43.34
N GLU A 5 48.86 34.34 -44.37
CA GLU A 5 48.23 34.37 -45.71
C GLU A 5 48.54 33.12 -46.54
N LEU A 6 49.64 32.41 -46.22
CA LEU A 6 50.02 31.15 -46.87
C LEU A 6 49.25 29.94 -46.31
N GLU A 7 48.92 29.92 -45.02
CA GLU A 7 48.08 28.86 -44.41
C GLU A 7 46.61 28.94 -44.90
N PHE A 8 46.10 30.14 -45.17
CA PHE A 8 44.72 30.33 -45.67
C PHE A 8 44.51 29.90 -47.13
N ALA A 9 45.60 29.79 -47.92
CA ALA A 9 45.54 29.37 -49.31
C ALA A 9 45.53 27.83 -49.45
N GLU A 10 46.32 27.13 -48.64
CA GLU A 10 46.31 25.65 -48.60
C GLU A 10 44.99 25.12 -48.02
N ASP A 11 44.39 25.82 -47.06
CA ASP A 11 43.06 25.47 -46.52
C ASP A 11 41.91 25.71 -47.50
N LEU A 12 42.06 26.58 -48.50
CA LEU A 12 41.03 26.81 -49.52
C LEU A 12 41.00 25.72 -50.59
N GLU A 13 42.17 25.13 -50.92
CA GLU A 13 42.28 23.98 -51.82
C GLU A 13 41.70 22.70 -51.18
N ALA A 14 41.71 22.59 -49.85
CA ALA A 14 41.07 21.51 -49.12
C ALA A 14 39.53 21.63 -49.03
N VAL A 15 38.95 22.82 -49.23
CA VAL A 15 37.51 23.09 -49.06
C VAL A 15 36.67 22.75 -50.30
N LEU A 16 37.28 22.47 -51.46
CA LEU A 16 36.55 22.12 -52.70
C LEU A 16 36.53 20.62 -53.04
N HIS A 17 36.91 19.73 -52.12
CA HIS A 17 36.62 18.31 -52.27
C HIS A 17 35.20 18.00 -51.74
N LEU A 18 34.21 18.32 -52.57
CA LEU A 18 32.84 17.86 -52.36
C LEU A 18 32.82 16.32 -52.38
N SER A 19 32.05 15.69 -51.50
CA SER A 19 31.94 14.23 -51.51
C SER A 19 31.34 13.76 -52.84
N PRO A 20 31.68 12.55 -53.33
CA PRO A 20 31.16 12.05 -54.60
C PRO A 20 29.63 12.07 -54.70
N GLU A 21 28.95 11.91 -53.55
CA GLU A 21 27.50 11.96 -53.43
C GLU A 21 26.95 13.38 -53.59
N VAL A 22 27.62 14.38 -53.02
CA VAL A 22 27.22 15.79 -53.13
C VAL A 22 27.46 16.28 -54.55
N GLN A 23 28.54 15.85 -55.20
CA GLN A 23 28.84 16.20 -56.59
C GLN A 23 27.81 15.60 -57.56
N LEU A 24 27.42 14.34 -57.34
CA LEU A 24 26.33 13.68 -58.08
C LEU A 24 24.98 14.39 -57.89
N ALA A 25 24.68 14.84 -56.67
CA ALA A 25 23.46 15.58 -56.38
C ALA A 25 23.46 16.96 -57.07
N ILE A 26 24.61 17.65 -57.09
CA ILE A 26 24.76 18.93 -57.78
C ILE A 26 24.60 18.76 -59.30
N GLU A 27 25.21 17.73 -59.91
CA GLU A 27 25.04 17.42 -61.34
C GLU A 27 23.60 17.05 -61.71
N GLN A 28 22.84 16.40 -60.81
CA GLN A 28 21.43 16.11 -61.02
C GLN A 28 20.53 17.35 -60.98
N VAL A 29 20.86 18.32 -60.12
CA VAL A 29 20.05 19.54 -59.93
C VAL A 29 20.44 20.64 -60.92
N PHE A 30 21.72 20.70 -61.32
CA PHE A 30 22.28 21.65 -62.26
C PHE A 30 23.16 20.94 -63.30
N PRO A 31 22.57 20.32 -64.35
CA PRO A 31 23.35 19.72 -65.43
C PRO A 31 24.06 20.83 -66.23
N SER A 32 25.34 21.05 -65.95
CA SER A 32 26.15 21.98 -66.76
C SER A 32 26.67 21.29 -68.02
N GLN A 33 26.52 21.95 -69.16
CA GLN A 33 27.17 21.56 -70.41
C GLN A 33 28.40 22.42 -70.72
N ASP A 34 28.81 23.30 -69.79
CA ASP A 34 30.02 24.10 -69.97
C ASP A 34 31.26 23.22 -69.79
N PRO A 35 32.16 23.14 -70.79
CA PRO A 35 33.41 22.41 -70.65
C PRO A 35 34.25 22.84 -69.44
N LEU A 36 34.12 24.10 -69.00
CA LEU A 36 34.84 24.66 -67.86
C LEU A 36 34.40 24.09 -66.50
N ASP A 37 33.20 23.52 -66.41
CA ASP A 37 32.63 23.00 -65.16
C ASP A 37 32.96 21.51 -64.94
N ARG A 38 33.69 20.88 -65.87
CA ARG A 38 34.07 19.45 -65.79
C ARG A 38 35.26 19.24 -64.86
N ALA A 39 35.19 18.20 -64.03
CA ALA A 39 36.24 17.84 -63.09
C ALA A 39 37.59 17.46 -63.75
N ASP A 40 37.57 17.06 -65.02
CA ASP A 40 38.73 16.68 -65.83
C ASP A 40 39.16 17.79 -66.83
N PHE A 41 38.75 19.04 -66.61
CA PHE A 41 39.00 20.14 -67.53
C PHE A 41 40.50 20.32 -67.84
N ASN A 42 40.85 20.14 -69.12
CA ASN A 42 42.19 20.38 -69.63
C ASN A 42 42.23 21.72 -70.39
N ALA A 43 42.84 22.74 -69.77
CA ALA A 43 42.95 24.06 -70.36
C ALA A 43 43.68 24.07 -71.71
N VAL A 44 44.69 23.20 -71.88
CA VAL A 44 45.47 23.11 -73.13
C VAL A 44 44.62 22.51 -74.25
N GLU A 45 43.87 21.45 -73.95
CA GLU A 45 42.95 20.84 -74.92
C GLU A 45 41.83 21.82 -75.30
N TYR A 46 41.26 22.52 -74.33
CA TYR A 46 40.23 23.54 -74.57
C TYR A 46 40.75 24.69 -75.44
N ILE A 47 41.95 25.22 -75.17
CA ILE A 47 42.58 26.25 -76.02
C ILE A 47 42.83 25.71 -77.43
N ASN A 48 43.30 24.46 -77.56
CA ASN A 48 43.52 23.83 -78.85
C ASN A 48 42.20 23.57 -79.61
N THR A 49 41.07 23.39 -78.93
CA THR A 49 39.75 23.35 -79.60
C THR A 49 39.31 24.71 -80.12
N LEU A 50 39.71 25.81 -79.45
CA LEU A 50 39.43 27.18 -79.88
C LEU A 50 40.36 27.64 -81.00
N PHE A 51 41.61 27.16 -81.01
CA PHE A 51 42.62 27.47 -82.02
C PHE A 51 43.31 26.19 -82.57
N PRO A 52 42.63 25.40 -83.43
CA PRO A 52 43.14 24.08 -83.87
C PRO A 52 44.35 24.13 -84.82
N THR A 53 44.59 25.29 -85.45
CA THR A 53 45.66 25.47 -86.44
C THR A 53 46.31 26.84 -86.28
N GLU A 54 47.58 27.00 -86.67
CA GLU A 54 48.30 28.29 -86.56
C GLU A 54 47.59 29.46 -87.28
N GLN A 55 46.83 29.18 -88.35
CA GLN A 55 46.04 30.18 -89.07
C GLN A 55 44.86 30.72 -88.25
N SER A 56 44.33 29.94 -87.30
CA SER A 56 43.19 30.35 -86.45
C SER A 56 43.56 31.39 -85.39
N LEU A 57 44.86 31.55 -85.10
CA LEU A 57 45.38 32.61 -84.21
C LEU A 57 45.12 34.02 -84.75
N ALA A 58 44.83 34.17 -86.05
CA ALA A 58 44.40 35.44 -86.62
C ALA A 58 43.08 35.97 -86.02
N ASN A 59 42.25 35.10 -85.45
CA ASN A 59 40.95 35.44 -84.86
C ASN A 59 41.01 35.60 -83.32
N ILE A 60 42.20 35.73 -82.74
CA ILE A 60 42.39 35.76 -81.29
C ILE A 60 41.63 36.91 -80.63
N ASP A 61 41.65 38.09 -81.24
CA ASP A 61 40.97 39.28 -80.72
C ASP A 61 39.45 39.09 -80.66
N ASP A 62 38.85 38.41 -81.64
CA ASP A 62 37.42 38.11 -81.67
C ASP A 62 37.01 37.14 -80.56
N VAL A 63 37.82 36.10 -80.32
CA VAL A 63 37.60 35.14 -79.24
C VAL A 63 37.78 35.81 -77.88
N VAL A 64 38.83 36.62 -77.71
CA VAL A 64 39.07 37.39 -76.48
C VAL A 64 37.92 38.36 -76.21
N ASN A 65 37.43 39.06 -77.24
CA ASN A 65 36.27 39.95 -77.11
C ASN A 65 35.00 39.18 -76.74
N LYS A 66 34.77 38.00 -77.33
CA LYS A 66 33.64 37.14 -76.98
C LYS A 66 33.71 36.64 -75.53
N ILE A 67 34.90 36.27 -75.05
CA ILE A 67 35.12 35.88 -73.64
C ILE A 67 34.93 37.08 -72.72
N ARG A 68 35.48 38.26 -73.04
CA ARG A 68 35.27 39.50 -72.27
C ARG A 68 33.79 39.88 -72.20
N LEU A 69 33.04 39.70 -73.28
CA LEU A 69 31.60 39.96 -73.31
C LEU A 69 30.83 38.94 -72.45
N LYS A 70 31.23 37.67 -72.48
CA LYS A 70 30.68 36.63 -71.59
C LYS A 70 30.94 36.95 -70.12
N ILE A 71 32.16 37.35 -69.76
CA ILE A 71 32.52 37.75 -68.39
C ILE A 71 31.62 38.90 -67.92
N ARG A 72 31.52 39.98 -68.71
CA ARG A 72 30.64 41.11 -68.37
C ARG A 72 29.18 40.70 -68.19
N ARG A 73 28.66 39.83 -69.07
CA ARG A 73 27.29 39.32 -68.96
C ARG A 73 27.10 38.46 -67.70
N LEU A 74 28.10 37.65 -67.35
CA LEU A 74 28.08 36.84 -66.14
C LEU A 74 28.10 37.74 -64.89
N ASP A 75 28.96 38.76 -64.87
CA ASP A 75 29.04 39.74 -63.79
C ASP A 75 27.71 40.49 -63.58
N ASP A 76 27.02 40.87 -64.67
CA ASP A 76 25.70 41.51 -64.59
C ASP A 76 24.63 40.54 -64.08
N ASN A 77 24.67 39.27 -64.49
CA ASN A 77 23.77 38.24 -63.98
C ASN A 77 24.01 37.99 -62.49
N ILE A 78 25.28 37.82 -62.06
CA ILE A 78 25.65 37.64 -60.65
C ILE A 78 25.18 38.83 -59.83
N ARG A 79 25.44 40.07 -60.29
CA ARG A 79 25.00 41.28 -59.60
C ARG A 79 23.48 41.33 -59.44
N THR A 80 22.74 40.93 -60.46
CA THR A 80 21.27 40.90 -60.42
C THR A 80 20.76 39.86 -59.43
N VAL A 81 21.34 38.66 -59.45
CA VAL A 81 20.98 37.57 -58.51
C VAL A 81 21.33 37.93 -57.07
N VAL A 82 22.52 38.49 -56.81
CA VAL A 82 22.97 38.90 -55.47
C VAL A 82 22.06 40.01 -54.91
N ARG A 83 21.68 41.00 -55.74
CA ARG A 83 20.70 42.02 -55.33
C ARG A 83 19.31 41.45 -55.06
N GLY A 84 18.84 40.52 -55.89
CA GLY A 84 17.58 39.80 -55.67
C GLY A 84 17.58 39.03 -54.36
N GLN A 85 18.67 38.33 -54.05
CA GLN A 85 18.85 37.59 -52.79
C GLN A 85 18.89 38.51 -51.56
N THR A 86 19.51 39.69 -51.67
CA THR A 86 19.60 40.66 -50.56
C THR A 86 18.21 41.19 -50.18
N ASN A 87 17.37 41.52 -51.16
CA ASN A 87 16.01 42.01 -50.92
C ASN A 87 15.10 40.91 -50.35
N VAL A 88 15.13 39.71 -50.94
CA VAL A 88 14.34 38.56 -50.46
C VAL A 88 14.74 38.15 -49.04
N GLY A 89 16.04 38.23 -48.72
CA GLY A 89 16.54 37.98 -47.36
C GLY A 89 16.07 39.01 -46.34
N GLN A 90 16.00 40.29 -46.72
CA GLN A 90 15.51 41.36 -45.85
C GLN A 90 13.99 41.25 -45.62
N ASP A 91 13.20 41.02 -46.67
CA ASP A 91 11.75 40.84 -46.59
C ASP A 91 11.40 39.58 -45.77
N GLY A 92 12.13 38.48 -45.96
CA GLY A 92 11.99 37.26 -45.16
C GLY A 92 12.29 37.48 -43.68
N ARG A 93 13.33 38.27 -43.36
CA ARG A 93 13.69 38.61 -41.97
C ARG A 93 12.63 39.51 -41.32
N GLN A 94 12.05 40.45 -42.07
CA GLN A 94 10.98 41.31 -41.58
C GLN A 94 9.68 40.52 -41.32
N ALA A 95 9.28 39.65 -42.25
CA ALA A 95 8.12 38.78 -42.07
C ALA A 95 8.27 37.84 -40.87
N LEU A 96 9.49 37.34 -40.62
CA LEU A 96 9.80 36.52 -39.45
C LEU A 96 9.65 37.32 -38.14
N GLU A 97 10.12 38.57 -38.10
CA GLU A 97 10.01 39.43 -36.93
C GLU A 97 8.54 39.80 -36.63
N GLU A 98 7.75 40.09 -37.66
CA GLU A 98 6.31 40.35 -37.54
C GLU A 98 5.56 39.11 -37.03
N ALA A 99 5.88 37.92 -37.57
CA ALA A 99 5.32 36.66 -37.08
C ALA A 99 5.71 36.40 -35.62
N GLN A 100 6.96 36.66 -35.23
CA GLN A 100 7.42 36.50 -33.85
C GLN A 100 6.68 37.44 -32.89
N LYS A 101 6.46 38.69 -33.27
CA LYS A 101 5.65 39.65 -32.49
C LYS A 101 4.19 39.19 -32.37
N ALA A 102 3.59 38.70 -33.46
CA ALA A 102 2.22 38.18 -33.44
C ALA A 102 2.08 36.94 -32.53
N ILE A 103 3.06 36.04 -32.57
CA ILE A 103 3.12 34.86 -31.70
C ILE A 103 3.25 35.27 -30.23
N GLN A 104 4.11 36.23 -29.90
CA GLN A 104 4.20 36.75 -28.51
C GLN A 104 2.89 37.35 -28.02
N GLN A 105 2.20 38.13 -28.86
CA GLN A 105 0.88 38.67 -28.52
C GLN A 105 -0.17 37.57 -28.33
N LEU A 106 -0.12 36.51 -29.15
CA LEU A 106 -1.01 35.36 -29.02
C LEU A 106 -0.77 34.62 -27.70
N PHE A 107 0.48 34.39 -27.31
CA PHE A 107 0.82 33.79 -26.01
C PHE A 107 0.32 34.65 -24.85
N GLY A 108 0.41 35.97 -24.94
CA GLY A 108 -0.19 36.89 -23.97
C GLY A 108 -1.69 36.70 -23.85
N LYS A 109 -2.41 36.70 -24.98
CA LYS A 109 -3.87 36.48 -25.00
C LYS A 109 -4.27 35.11 -24.46
N ILE A 110 -3.54 34.05 -24.79
CA ILE A 110 -3.80 32.69 -24.27
C ILE A 110 -3.62 32.67 -22.75
N LYS A 111 -2.57 33.32 -22.24
CA LYS A 111 -2.34 33.45 -20.80
C LYS A 111 -3.48 34.20 -20.11
N ASP A 112 -3.91 35.33 -20.66
CA ASP A 112 -5.03 36.09 -20.10
C ASP A 112 -6.35 35.30 -20.09
N ILE A 113 -6.62 34.51 -21.15
CA ILE A 113 -7.78 33.63 -21.22
C ILE A 113 -7.68 32.54 -20.14
N LYS A 114 -6.51 31.93 -19.97
CA LYS A 114 -6.27 30.92 -18.93
C LYS A 114 -6.51 31.49 -17.54
N ASP A 115 -5.95 32.66 -17.23
CA ASP A 115 -6.09 33.32 -15.94
C ASP A 115 -7.56 33.71 -15.66
N LYS A 116 -8.30 34.15 -16.69
CA LYS A 116 -9.75 34.43 -16.57
C LYS A 116 -10.58 33.15 -16.39
N ALA A 117 -10.23 32.07 -17.08
CA ALA A 117 -10.90 30.79 -16.93
C ALA A 117 -10.72 30.21 -15.52
N GLU A 118 -9.50 30.30 -14.96
CA GLU A 118 -9.21 29.86 -13.60
C GLU A 118 -9.99 30.68 -12.56
N LYS A 119 -10.06 32.01 -12.72
CA LYS A 119 -10.90 32.86 -11.87
C LYS A 119 -12.40 32.52 -11.99
N SER A 120 -12.88 32.21 -13.20
CA SER A 120 -14.26 31.78 -13.42
C SER A 120 -14.55 30.43 -12.76
N GLU A 121 -13.62 29.48 -12.82
CA GLU A 121 -13.74 28.17 -12.16
C GLU A 121 -13.81 28.33 -10.64
N GLN A 122 -12.95 29.18 -10.07
CA GLN A 122 -12.96 29.47 -8.64
C GLN A 122 -14.28 30.11 -8.19
N MET A 123 -14.80 31.07 -8.95
CA MET A 123 -16.10 31.69 -8.67
C MET A 123 -17.24 30.66 -8.72
N VAL A 124 -17.26 29.77 -9.72
CA VAL A 124 -18.27 28.71 -9.83
C VAL A 124 -18.18 27.71 -8.67
N LYS A 125 -16.97 27.36 -8.23
CA LYS A 125 -16.75 26.53 -7.03
C LYS A 125 -17.32 27.18 -5.77
N GLU A 126 -17.13 28.48 -5.60
CA GLU A 126 -17.68 29.23 -4.47
C GLU A 126 -19.21 29.31 -4.52
N ILE A 127 -19.79 29.64 -5.68
CA ILE A 127 -21.25 29.63 -5.87
C ILE A 127 -21.84 28.26 -5.54
N THR A 128 -21.21 27.19 -6.02
CA THR A 128 -21.69 25.81 -5.77
C THR A 128 -21.57 25.43 -4.29
N ARG A 129 -20.54 25.91 -3.59
CA ARG A 129 -20.37 25.71 -2.14
C ARG A 129 -21.49 26.42 -1.37
N ASP A 130 -21.80 27.66 -1.73
CA ASP A 130 -22.81 28.46 -1.04
C ASP A 130 -24.22 27.90 -1.30
N ILE A 131 -24.49 27.39 -2.50
CA ILE A 131 -25.74 26.64 -2.81
C ILE A 131 -25.87 25.41 -1.91
N LYS A 132 -24.79 24.64 -1.70
CA LYS A 132 -24.82 23.49 -0.78
C LYS A 132 -25.11 23.92 0.66
N GLN A 133 -24.46 24.97 1.15
CA GLN A 133 -24.71 25.48 2.51
C GLN A 133 -26.17 25.94 2.68
N LEU A 134 -26.72 26.61 1.67
CA LEU A 134 -28.13 27.01 1.65
C LEU A 134 -29.08 25.79 1.64
N ASP A 135 -28.78 24.76 0.85
CA ASP A 135 -29.57 23.51 0.83
C ASP A 135 -29.53 22.80 2.19
N HIS A 136 -28.35 22.73 2.83
CA HIS A 136 -28.21 22.22 4.18
C HIS A 136 -29.04 23.02 5.18
N ALA A 137 -28.95 24.36 5.17
CA ALA A 137 -29.73 25.22 6.04
C ALA A 137 -31.24 25.03 5.84
N LYS A 138 -31.70 24.99 4.58
CA LYS A 138 -33.11 24.72 4.25
C LYS A 138 -33.56 23.35 4.74
N ARG A 139 -32.77 22.30 4.51
CA ARG A 139 -33.08 20.94 4.98
C ARG A 139 -33.13 20.87 6.50
N HIS A 140 -32.18 21.50 7.19
CA HIS A 140 -32.17 21.59 8.65
C HIS A 140 -33.38 22.33 9.19
N LEU A 141 -33.70 23.52 8.68
CA LEU A 141 -34.89 24.28 9.08
C LEU A 141 -36.18 23.49 8.84
N THR A 142 -36.31 22.85 7.67
CA THR A 142 -37.48 22.01 7.35
C THR A 142 -37.61 20.85 8.33
N THR A 143 -36.49 20.19 8.64
CA THR A 143 -36.47 19.06 9.59
C THR A 143 -36.85 19.54 10.98
N SER A 144 -36.28 20.66 11.46
CA SER A 144 -36.59 21.23 12.78
C SER A 144 -38.03 21.69 12.92
N ILE A 145 -38.61 22.30 11.89
CA ILE A 145 -40.03 22.70 11.89
C ILE A 145 -40.92 21.45 11.92
N THR A 146 -40.58 20.43 11.14
CA THR A 146 -41.35 19.18 11.08
C THR A 146 -41.30 18.44 12.42
N THR A 147 -40.12 18.32 13.04
CA THR A 147 -39.97 17.68 14.36
C THR A 147 -40.69 18.48 15.45
N LEU A 148 -40.63 19.81 15.42
CA LEU A 148 -41.35 20.65 16.38
C LEU A 148 -42.88 20.51 16.22
N ASN A 149 -43.38 20.46 14.99
CA ASN A 149 -44.81 20.23 14.73
C ASN A 149 -45.25 18.84 15.21
N HIS A 150 -44.45 17.81 14.95
CA HIS A 150 -44.72 16.46 15.45
C HIS A 150 -44.69 16.39 16.98
N LEU A 151 -43.78 17.13 17.64
CA LEU A 151 -43.71 17.20 19.10
C LEU A 151 -44.94 17.93 19.67
N HIS A 152 -45.37 19.01 19.02
CA HIS A 152 -46.59 19.73 19.38
C HIS A 152 -47.84 18.83 19.25
N MET A 153 -47.95 18.08 18.15
CA MET A 153 -49.02 17.10 17.96
C MET A 153 -48.99 16.01 19.03
N LEU A 154 -47.80 15.55 19.44
CA LEU A 154 -47.64 14.56 20.50
C LEU A 154 -48.12 15.12 21.86
N ALA A 155 -47.67 16.31 22.24
CA ALA A 155 -48.05 16.96 23.49
C ALA A 155 -49.57 17.19 23.58
N GLY A 156 -50.16 17.81 22.54
CA GLY A 156 -51.60 18.03 22.49
C GLY A 156 -52.42 16.74 22.40
N GLY A 157 -51.87 15.71 21.74
CA GLY A 157 -52.47 14.38 21.67
C GLY A 157 -52.51 13.67 23.03
N VAL A 158 -51.45 13.78 23.83
CA VAL A 158 -51.39 13.22 25.18
C VAL A 158 -52.35 13.94 26.13
N ASP A 159 -52.39 15.28 26.09
CA ASP A 159 -53.33 16.07 26.91
C ASP A 159 -54.80 15.71 26.59
N SER A 160 -55.09 15.54 25.30
CA SER A 160 -56.42 15.14 24.83
C SER A 160 -56.75 13.69 25.20
N LEU A 161 -55.79 12.76 25.12
CA LEU A 161 -55.96 11.38 25.57
C LEU A 161 -56.24 11.33 27.07
N GLU A 162 -55.55 12.13 27.89
CA GLU A 162 -55.76 12.19 29.33
C GLU A 162 -57.17 12.70 29.67
N ALA A 163 -57.65 13.74 28.96
CA ALA A 163 -58.99 14.27 29.12
C ALA A 163 -60.09 13.27 28.72
N MET A 164 -59.90 12.57 27.60
CA MET A 164 -60.87 11.59 27.07
C MET A 164 -60.91 10.31 27.92
N THR A 165 -59.77 9.90 28.46
CA THR A 165 -59.66 8.79 29.43
C THR A 165 -60.42 9.11 30.72
N ARG A 166 -60.32 10.36 31.21
CA ARG A 166 -61.11 10.84 32.37
C ARG A 166 -62.63 10.82 32.09
N LYS A 167 -63.05 11.09 30.86
CA LYS A 167 -64.47 11.08 30.42
C LYS A 167 -65.01 9.71 30.02
N ARG A 168 -64.18 8.65 30.03
CA ARG A 168 -64.51 7.27 29.63
C ARG A 168 -65.01 7.12 28.17
N GLN A 169 -64.57 7.99 27.27
CA GLN A 169 -64.92 7.93 25.85
C GLN A 169 -63.95 7.03 25.06
N TYR A 170 -63.98 5.73 25.32
CA TYR A 170 -62.99 4.77 24.81
C TYR A 170 -62.97 4.63 23.28
N GLY A 171 -64.09 4.88 22.58
CA GLY A 171 -64.15 4.82 21.11
C GLY A 171 -63.33 5.90 20.42
N GLU A 172 -63.28 7.10 20.98
CA GLU A 172 -62.49 8.22 20.44
C GLU A 172 -61.01 8.14 20.88
N VAL A 173 -60.75 7.55 22.05
CA VAL A 173 -59.39 7.27 22.54
C VAL A 173 -58.63 6.37 21.58
N ALA A 174 -59.26 5.33 21.01
CA ALA A 174 -58.60 4.41 20.09
C ALA A 174 -58.06 5.13 18.82
N ASN A 175 -58.87 6.03 18.25
CA ASN A 175 -58.49 6.79 17.05
C ASN A 175 -57.37 7.80 17.37
N LEU A 176 -57.46 8.49 18.50
CA LEU A 176 -56.45 9.45 18.92
C LEU A 176 -55.13 8.75 19.31
N LEU A 177 -55.21 7.59 19.95
CA LEU A 177 -54.05 6.77 20.31
C LEU A 177 -53.33 6.27 19.05
N GLN A 178 -54.07 5.83 18.02
CA GLN A 178 -53.48 5.44 16.74
C GLN A 178 -52.73 6.61 16.08
N GLY A 179 -53.29 7.83 16.15
CA GLY A 179 -52.61 9.04 15.67
C GLY A 179 -51.32 9.35 16.44
N VAL A 180 -51.35 9.25 17.77
CA VAL A 180 -50.17 9.46 18.63
C VAL A 180 -49.09 8.40 18.39
N VAL A 181 -49.46 7.13 18.21
CA VAL A 181 -48.52 6.05 17.89
C VAL A 181 -47.82 6.27 16.55
N ASN A 182 -48.57 6.68 15.51
CA ASN A 182 -47.97 7.00 14.21
C ASN A 182 -46.96 8.17 14.29
N VAL A 183 -47.23 9.16 15.15
CA VAL A 183 -46.28 10.26 15.41
C VAL A 183 -45.06 9.77 16.19
N LEU A 184 -45.23 8.85 17.14
CA LEU A 184 -44.14 8.23 17.91
C LEU A 184 -43.18 7.40 17.05
N GLU A 185 -43.66 6.72 16.01
CA GLU A 185 -42.80 6.01 15.04
C GLU A 185 -41.81 6.96 14.36
N HIS A 186 -42.23 8.19 14.05
CA HIS A 186 -41.34 9.22 13.48
C HIS A 186 -40.23 9.64 14.46
N PHE A 187 -40.48 9.48 15.77
CA PHE A 187 -39.53 9.79 16.83
C PHE A 187 -38.63 8.62 17.24
N GLN A 188 -38.90 7.37 16.84
CA GLN A 188 -38.04 6.22 17.18
C GLN A 188 -36.58 6.44 16.79
N LYS A 189 -36.32 7.01 15.61
CA LYS A 189 -34.97 7.36 15.15
C LYS A 189 -34.26 8.35 16.08
N TYR A 190 -35.00 9.29 16.66
CA TYR A 190 -34.46 10.30 17.58
C TYR A 190 -34.34 9.75 19.00
N MET A 191 -35.23 8.86 19.45
CA MET A 191 -35.16 8.23 20.77
C MET A 191 -33.90 7.38 20.96
N VAL A 192 -33.51 6.61 19.95
CA VAL A 192 -32.26 5.82 19.99
C VAL A 192 -31.04 6.76 20.09
N THR A 193 -31.01 7.80 19.27
CA THR A 193 -29.88 8.74 19.20
C THR A 193 -29.81 9.66 20.43
N GLN A 194 -30.94 10.03 21.02
CA GLN A 194 -31.05 10.99 22.12
C GLN A 194 -30.93 10.33 23.50
N CYS A 195 -31.40 9.08 23.69
CA CYS A 195 -31.06 8.29 24.88
C CYS A 195 -29.57 7.93 24.90
N LEU A 196 -28.96 7.67 23.74
CA LEU A 196 -27.51 7.52 23.62
C LEU A 196 -26.80 8.86 23.91
N LEU A 197 -27.17 9.97 23.28
CA LEU A 197 -26.51 11.27 23.50
C LEU A 197 -26.65 11.81 24.93
N VAL A 198 -27.81 11.65 25.58
CA VAL A 198 -28.04 12.15 26.96
C VAL A 198 -27.21 11.38 27.98
N LYS A 199 -27.00 10.06 27.81
CA LYS A 199 -26.06 9.29 28.67
C LYS A 199 -24.60 9.35 28.19
N MET A 200 -24.36 9.59 26.90
CA MET A 200 -23.02 9.84 26.36
C MET A 200 -22.47 11.22 26.76
N ALA A 201 -23.34 12.18 27.08
CA ALA A 201 -22.93 13.44 27.71
C ALA A 201 -22.51 13.29 29.19
N GLU A 202 -22.84 12.16 29.83
CA GLU A 202 -22.33 11.75 31.15
C GLU A 202 -21.12 10.81 31.06
N ILE A 203 -20.67 10.41 29.86
CA ILE A 203 -19.26 10.03 29.69
C ILE A 203 -18.50 11.29 30.13
N PRO A 204 -17.56 11.21 31.09
CA PRO A 204 -16.83 12.39 31.50
C PRO A 204 -16.27 13.06 30.24
N SER A 205 -16.84 14.21 29.89
CA SER A 205 -16.30 15.19 28.97
C SER A 205 -15.06 15.84 29.57
N ASP A 206 -14.31 15.10 30.38
CA ASP A 206 -12.97 15.44 30.69
C ASP A 206 -12.10 14.85 29.58
N SER A 207 -11.91 15.65 28.54
CA SER A 207 -10.89 15.40 27.51
C SER A 207 -9.50 15.13 28.13
N SER A 208 -9.29 15.48 29.41
CA SER A 208 -8.12 15.06 30.19
C SER A 208 -8.10 13.55 30.48
N TYR A 209 -9.22 12.88 30.77
CA TYR A 209 -9.24 11.47 31.16
C TYR A 209 -8.82 10.55 30.01
N PHE A 210 -9.24 10.82 28.78
CA PHE A 210 -8.81 10.06 27.60
C PHE A 210 -7.37 10.40 27.14
N LYS A 211 -6.83 11.55 27.53
CA LYS A 211 -5.41 11.90 27.33
C LYS A 211 -4.50 11.30 28.41
N VAL A 212 -5.04 11.03 29.60
CA VAL A 212 -4.33 10.48 30.77
C VAL A 212 -4.42 8.94 30.80
N ALA A 213 -5.52 8.34 30.34
CA ALA A 213 -5.69 6.90 30.27
C ALA A 213 -5.12 6.33 28.97
N TRP A 214 -3.85 5.92 29.02
CA TRP A 214 -3.17 5.22 27.93
C TRP A 214 -3.60 3.73 27.86
N LEU A 215 -2.96 2.94 26.99
CA LEU A 215 -3.24 1.51 26.80
C LEU A 215 -3.13 0.68 28.09
N ASP A 216 -2.36 1.14 29.08
CA ASP A 216 -2.17 0.48 30.37
C ASP A 216 -3.44 0.54 31.26
N LYS A 217 -4.38 1.45 30.96
CA LYS A 217 -5.64 1.61 31.69
C LYS A 217 -6.87 1.17 30.90
N ILE A 218 -6.69 0.45 29.79
CA ILE A 218 -7.80 -0.02 28.95
C ILE A 218 -8.83 -0.86 29.72
N ASP A 219 -8.39 -1.61 30.74
CA ASP A 219 -9.26 -2.36 31.65
C ASP A 219 -10.27 -1.48 32.40
N ARG A 220 -9.88 -0.24 32.76
CA ARG A 220 -10.79 0.70 33.44
C ARG A 220 -11.93 1.11 32.53
N ARG A 221 -11.65 1.27 31.23
CA ARG A 221 -12.64 1.61 30.22
C ARG A 221 -13.65 0.47 30.03
N TYR A 222 -13.18 -0.78 29.98
CA TYR A 222 -14.07 -1.95 29.93
C TYR A 222 -14.83 -2.21 31.23
N ALA A 223 -14.21 -1.98 32.39
CA ALA A 223 -14.90 -2.06 33.67
C ALA A 223 -16.01 -1.00 33.80
N TRP A 224 -15.75 0.21 33.33
CA TRP A 224 -16.72 1.30 33.33
C TRP A 224 -17.96 0.95 32.52
N ILE A 225 -17.81 0.52 31.26
CA ILE A 225 -18.98 0.18 30.44
C ILE A 225 -19.76 -1.00 31.02
N LYS A 226 -19.08 -2.00 31.61
CA LYS A 226 -19.77 -3.12 32.27
C LYS A 226 -20.69 -2.64 33.39
N ARG A 227 -20.23 -1.73 34.25
CA ARG A 227 -21.07 -1.14 35.30
C ARG A 227 -22.21 -0.32 34.72
N GLN A 228 -21.94 0.49 33.70
CA GLN A 228 -22.97 1.32 33.06
C GLN A 228 -24.08 0.51 32.40
N LEU A 229 -23.75 -0.65 31.80
CA LEU A 229 -24.75 -1.56 31.24
C LEU A 229 -25.64 -2.17 32.33
N VAL A 230 -25.06 -2.56 33.48
CA VAL A 230 -25.82 -3.07 34.63
C VAL A 230 -26.74 -1.97 35.20
N ASP A 231 -26.18 -0.78 35.48
CA ASP A 231 -26.95 0.36 35.99
C ASP A 231 -28.10 0.78 35.03
N TYR A 232 -27.89 0.64 33.72
CA TYR A 232 -28.91 0.91 32.72
C TYR A 232 -30.02 -0.13 32.76
N GLU A 233 -29.66 -1.41 32.79
CA GLU A 233 -30.60 -2.53 32.82
C GLU A 233 -31.48 -2.50 34.07
N GLU A 234 -30.91 -2.20 35.24
CA GLU A 234 -31.66 -2.06 36.50
C GLU A 234 -32.66 -0.89 36.48
N LYS A 235 -32.25 0.27 35.98
CA LYS A 235 -33.06 1.50 36.02
C LYS A 235 -34.08 1.59 34.89
N TYR A 236 -33.72 1.13 33.70
CA TYR A 236 -34.45 1.40 32.46
C TYR A 236 -34.81 0.13 31.69
N GLY A 237 -34.32 -1.05 32.08
CA GLY A 237 -34.56 -2.30 31.34
C GLY A 237 -36.05 -2.61 31.16
N ARG A 238 -36.88 -2.33 32.16
CA ARG A 238 -38.34 -2.53 32.12
C ARG A 238 -39.11 -1.45 31.36
N MET A 239 -38.47 -0.34 31.00
CA MET A 239 -39.12 0.77 30.30
C MET A 239 -39.18 0.56 28.78
N PHE A 240 -38.33 -0.31 28.24
CA PHE A 240 -38.20 -0.54 26.80
C PHE A 240 -38.56 -2.00 26.46
N PRO A 241 -39.18 -2.27 25.31
CA PRO A 241 -39.36 -3.63 24.82
C PRO A 241 -38.01 -4.35 24.66
N GLU A 242 -37.94 -5.63 25.06
CA GLU A 242 -36.72 -6.43 24.97
C GLU A 242 -36.23 -6.60 23.51
N GLU A 243 -37.16 -6.60 22.56
CA GLU A 243 -36.89 -6.67 21.11
C GLU A 243 -36.05 -5.49 20.59
N TRP A 244 -36.01 -4.37 21.30
CA TRP A 244 -35.21 -3.21 20.90
C TRP A 244 -33.70 -3.44 21.15
N CYS A 245 -33.37 -4.41 22.00
CA CYS A 245 -32.02 -4.80 22.39
C CYS A 245 -31.17 -3.59 22.81
N MET A 246 -31.75 -2.67 23.59
CA MET A 246 -31.13 -1.38 23.92
C MET A 246 -29.76 -1.53 24.59
N THR A 247 -29.60 -2.49 25.50
CA THR A 247 -28.32 -2.79 26.18
C THR A 247 -27.24 -3.24 25.19
N GLU A 248 -27.61 -4.04 24.18
CA GLU A 248 -26.69 -4.47 23.11
C GLU A 248 -26.29 -3.28 22.23
N ARG A 249 -27.25 -2.43 21.84
CA ARG A 249 -26.99 -1.22 21.05
C ARG A 249 -26.03 -0.25 21.74
N ILE A 250 -26.19 -0.04 23.06
CA ILE A 250 -25.26 0.78 23.86
C ILE A 250 -23.86 0.17 23.84
N ALA A 251 -23.74 -1.15 24.00
CA ALA A 251 -22.45 -1.84 23.97
C ALA A 251 -21.76 -1.72 22.59
N VAL A 252 -22.52 -1.89 21.49
CA VAL A 252 -22.01 -1.73 20.12
C VAL A 252 -21.52 -0.30 19.87
N GLU A 253 -22.32 0.71 20.23
CA GLU A 253 -21.95 2.11 20.04
C GLU A 253 -20.68 2.46 20.85
N PHE A 254 -20.60 2.01 22.10
CA PHE A 254 -19.39 2.14 22.90
C PHE A 254 -18.16 1.51 22.24
N CYS A 255 -18.31 0.33 21.61
CA CYS A 255 -17.22 -0.32 20.89
C CYS A 255 -16.75 0.52 19.70
N HIS A 256 -17.67 1.08 18.91
CA HIS A 256 -17.33 1.93 17.77
C HIS A 256 -16.59 3.21 18.17
N ILE A 257 -17.04 3.87 19.24
CA ILE A 257 -16.37 5.04 19.81
C ILE A 257 -14.98 4.66 20.31
N THR A 258 -14.90 3.58 21.10
CA THR A 258 -13.64 3.08 21.66
C THR A 258 -12.63 2.74 20.57
N ARG A 259 -13.05 2.04 19.52
CA ARG A 259 -12.21 1.74 18.37
C ARG A 259 -11.66 3.01 17.72
N THR A 260 -12.52 4.01 17.51
CA THR A 260 -12.16 5.27 16.84
C THR A 260 -11.18 6.09 17.68
N GLU A 261 -11.40 6.17 18.99
CA GLU A 261 -10.53 6.90 19.91
C GLU A 261 -9.19 6.21 20.10
N LEU A 262 -9.17 4.88 20.31
CA LEU A 262 -7.94 4.10 20.40
C LEU A 262 -7.13 4.21 19.11
N ALA A 263 -7.76 4.14 17.94
CA ALA A 263 -7.06 4.29 16.67
C ALA A 263 -6.39 5.67 16.53
N LYS A 264 -7.05 6.76 16.97
CA LYS A 264 -6.48 8.11 16.95
C LYS A 264 -5.34 8.27 17.98
N LEU A 265 -5.54 7.75 19.17
CA LEU A 265 -4.60 7.82 20.29
C LEU A 265 -3.31 7.04 19.99
N MET A 266 -3.43 5.81 19.47
CA MET A 266 -2.28 5.00 19.06
C MET A 266 -1.49 5.63 17.91
N ARG A 267 -2.16 6.24 16.92
CA ARG A 267 -1.47 6.98 15.85
C ARG A 267 -0.70 8.19 16.36
N THR A 268 -1.23 8.89 17.36
CA THR A 268 -0.62 10.12 17.90
C THR A 268 0.64 9.81 18.72
N ARG A 269 0.62 8.73 19.51
CA ARG A 269 1.72 8.31 20.39
C ARG A 269 2.35 7.00 19.92
N ALA A 270 2.46 6.78 18.62
CA ALA A 270 2.95 5.52 18.05
C ALA A 270 4.35 5.13 18.55
N ARG A 271 5.20 6.12 18.87
CA ARG A 271 6.56 5.91 19.39
C ARG A 271 6.61 5.42 20.84
N GLU A 272 5.53 5.59 21.60
CA GLU A 272 5.42 5.15 23.00
C GLU A 272 4.86 3.71 23.11
N ILE A 273 4.58 3.06 21.98
CA ILE A 273 4.00 1.71 21.95
C ILE A 273 5.13 0.69 22.08
N GLU A 274 5.17 0.02 23.22
CA GLU A 274 6.03 -1.14 23.45
C GLU A 274 5.28 -2.46 23.19
N VAL A 275 6.00 -3.51 22.78
CA VAL A 275 5.40 -4.82 22.45
C VAL A 275 4.59 -5.41 23.61
N LYS A 276 5.08 -5.32 24.85
CA LYS A 276 4.39 -5.85 26.04
C LYS A 276 3.08 -5.12 26.29
N LEU A 277 3.09 -3.80 26.13
CA LEU A 277 1.92 -2.95 26.33
C LEU A 277 0.88 -3.18 25.23
N LEU A 278 1.33 -3.31 23.98
CA LEU A 278 0.46 -3.63 22.84
C LEU A 278 -0.22 -4.99 23.03
N LEU A 279 0.54 -6.03 23.36
CA LEU A 279 0.00 -7.37 23.60
C LEU A 279 -0.96 -7.39 24.79
N PHE A 280 -0.63 -6.68 25.87
CA PHE A 280 -1.53 -6.50 27.01
C PHE A 280 -2.86 -5.88 26.57
N ALA A 281 -2.84 -4.78 25.82
CA ALA A 281 -4.04 -4.10 25.38
C ALA A 281 -4.89 -4.97 24.44
N ILE A 282 -4.26 -5.67 23.50
CA ILE A 282 -4.96 -6.60 22.59
C ILE A 282 -5.64 -7.71 23.39
N GLN A 283 -4.93 -8.35 24.32
CA GLN A 283 -5.50 -9.43 25.15
C GLN A 283 -6.70 -8.96 25.97
N ARG A 284 -6.62 -7.77 26.58
CA ARG A 284 -7.75 -7.21 27.34
C ARG A 284 -8.94 -6.89 26.45
N THR A 285 -8.67 -6.38 25.24
CA THR A 285 -9.71 -6.07 24.26
C THR A 285 -10.40 -7.32 23.74
N THR A 286 -9.66 -8.36 23.36
CA THR A 286 -10.23 -9.62 22.86
C THR A 286 -11.01 -10.35 23.94
N ASN A 287 -10.55 -10.33 25.19
CA ASN A 287 -11.31 -10.84 26.32
C ASN A 287 -12.63 -10.10 26.52
N PHE A 288 -12.63 -8.76 26.38
CA PHE A 288 -13.86 -7.96 26.46
C PHE A 288 -14.81 -8.28 25.31
N GLU A 289 -14.32 -8.40 24.07
CA GLU A 289 -15.13 -8.82 22.92
C GLU A 289 -15.73 -10.22 23.13
N GLY A 290 -14.96 -11.15 23.71
CA GLY A 290 -15.45 -12.48 24.08
C GLY A 290 -16.55 -12.43 25.15
N LEU A 291 -16.48 -11.51 26.11
CA LEU A 291 -17.56 -11.30 27.09
C LEU A 291 -18.83 -10.75 26.44
N LEU A 292 -18.70 -9.82 25.50
CA LEU A 292 -19.86 -9.30 24.74
C LEU A 292 -20.52 -10.40 23.92
N ALA A 293 -19.72 -11.24 23.27
CA ALA A 293 -20.21 -12.39 22.49
C ALA A 293 -20.99 -13.42 23.32
N LYS A 294 -20.63 -13.58 24.61
CA LYS A 294 -21.35 -14.46 25.54
C LYS A 294 -22.65 -13.83 26.04
N ARG A 295 -22.70 -12.50 26.17
CA ARG A 295 -23.85 -11.77 26.72
C ARG A 295 -24.89 -11.40 25.66
N PHE A 296 -24.46 -11.16 24.43
CA PHE A 296 -25.28 -10.58 23.38
C PHE A 296 -25.35 -11.47 22.15
N SER A 297 -26.51 -11.43 21.48
CA SER A 297 -26.79 -12.25 20.30
C SER A 297 -26.08 -11.76 19.04
N GLY A 298 -25.70 -10.48 18.99
CA GLY A 298 -25.14 -9.83 17.80
C GLY A 298 -26.19 -9.41 16.78
N CYS A 299 -27.48 -9.41 17.14
CA CYS A 299 -28.58 -8.99 16.27
C CYS A 299 -28.47 -7.51 15.87
N THR A 300 -27.77 -6.69 16.66
CA THR A 300 -27.56 -5.27 16.37
C THR A 300 -26.40 -5.00 15.42
N LEU A 301 -25.58 -6.02 15.11
CA LEU A 301 -24.42 -5.94 14.21
C LEU A 301 -24.74 -6.42 12.79
N ASN A 302 -25.74 -7.30 12.64
CA ASN A 302 -26.22 -7.79 11.35
C ASN A 302 -27.52 -7.07 10.99
N ASP A 303 -27.47 -6.10 10.07
CA ASP A 303 -28.64 -5.47 9.46
C ASP A 303 -29.40 -6.45 8.53
N GLY A 304 -30.00 -7.51 9.09
CA GLY A 304 -30.84 -8.47 8.39
C GLY A 304 -32.07 -8.82 9.22
N PRO A 305 -33.28 -8.90 8.61
CA PRO A 305 -34.50 -9.12 9.37
C PRO A 305 -34.53 -10.54 9.94
N GLY A 306 -34.65 -10.63 11.26
CA GLY A 306 -35.26 -11.75 11.99
C GLY A 306 -34.69 -13.15 11.75
N LYS A 307 -33.79 -13.60 12.62
CA LYS A 307 -33.86 -14.98 13.11
C LYS A 307 -34.45 -14.96 14.52
N LYS A 308 -35.74 -15.28 14.61
CA LYS A 308 -36.35 -15.76 15.85
C LYS A 308 -35.74 -17.12 16.20
N LEU A 309 -35.49 -17.36 17.48
CA LEU A 309 -35.96 -18.57 18.17
C LEU A 309 -35.68 -18.50 19.68
N ASP A 310 -36.67 -19.04 20.39
CA ASP A 310 -37.01 -18.94 21.79
C ASP A 310 -35.99 -19.56 22.76
N THR A 311 -35.64 -18.86 23.83
CA THR A 311 -35.54 -19.42 25.20
C THR A 311 -35.64 -18.27 26.22
N PRO A 312 -36.44 -18.39 27.31
CA PRO A 312 -36.50 -17.36 28.34
C PRO A 312 -35.15 -17.27 29.07
N LEU A 313 -34.51 -16.09 29.08
CA LEU A 313 -33.32 -15.84 29.88
C LEU A 313 -33.75 -15.48 31.30
N GLU A 314 -33.49 -16.37 32.27
CA GLU A 314 -33.54 -15.99 33.68
C GLU A 314 -32.39 -15.04 34.03
N PRO A 315 -32.60 -14.10 34.97
CA PRO A 315 -31.59 -13.13 35.38
C PRO A 315 -30.60 -13.80 36.34
N THR A 316 -29.53 -14.40 35.82
CA THR A 316 -28.40 -14.82 36.67
C THR A 316 -27.20 -13.93 36.38
N ASN A 317 -26.98 -12.98 37.29
CA ASN A 317 -25.81 -12.09 37.31
C ASN A 317 -24.51 -12.91 37.40
N PRO A 318 -23.66 -12.94 36.35
CA PRO A 318 -22.41 -13.71 36.35
C PRO A 318 -21.24 -12.98 37.04
N PHE A 319 -21.54 -11.96 37.86
CA PHE A 319 -20.54 -11.11 38.51
C PHE A 319 -20.25 -11.51 39.97
N LEU A 320 -20.87 -12.57 40.47
CA LEU A 320 -20.46 -13.19 41.73
C LEU A 320 -19.43 -14.28 41.41
N GLU A 321 -18.20 -14.02 41.82
CA GLU A 321 -17.11 -15.00 41.86
C GLU A 321 -17.48 -16.06 42.89
N ASP A 322 -17.63 -17.32 42.45
CA ASP A 322 -17.48 -18.48 43.32
C ASP A 322 -16.49 -19.44 42.67
N GLU A 323 -15.28 -19.46 43.23
CA GLU A 323 -14.34 -20.56 43.05
C GLU A 323 -14.83 -21.76 43.86
N VAL A 324 -15.44 -22.76 43.22
CA VAL A 324 -15.40 -24.16 43.70
C VAL A 324 -15.43 -25.08 42.48
N GLY A 325 -14.54 -26.06 42.50
CA GLY A 325 -14.33 -27.00 41.40
C GLY A 325 -15.28 -28.19 41.34
N ASP A 326 -15.03 -28.92 40.25
CA ASP A 326 -15.19 -30.35 39.99
C ASP A 326 -16.58 -30.96 39.68
N ASP A 327 -16.45 -31.84 38.68
CA ASP A 327 -17.24 -33.00 38.24
C ASP A 327 -18.69 -32.86 37.74
N SER A 328 -18.87 -33.17 36.45
CA SER A 328 -19.96 -34.04 36.01
C SER A 328 -19.66 -34.62 34.63
N VAL A 329 -19.24 -35.89 34.66
CA VAL A 329 -19.29 -36.84 33.55
C VAL A 329 -20.69 -36.90 32.95
N SER A 330 -20.79 -36.92 31.62
CA SER A 330 -21.91 -37.51 30.90
C SER A 330 -21.43 -38.11 29.60
N GLU A 331 -21.32 -39.44 29.63
CA GLU A 331 -21.13 -40.34 28.50
C GLU A 331 -22.23 -40.13 27.45
N LYS A 332 -21.87 -40.16 26.16
CA LYS A 332 -22.70 -40.75 25.10
C LYS A 332 -21.92 -40.94 23.80
N ASP A 333 -21.67 -42.22 23.54
CA ASP A 333 -21.49 -42.98 22.30
C ASP A 333 -20.73 -42.41 21.10
N GLU A 334 -19.75 -43.22 20.70
CA GLU A 334 -19.01 -43.19 19.44
C GLU A 334 -19.91 -43.49 18.24
N ASP A 335 -19.82 -42.67 17.19
CA ASP A 335 -19.98 -43.16 15.82
C ASP A 335 -18.93 -42.47 14.92
N LEU A 336 -18.06 -43.30 14.37
CA LEU A 336 -16.87 -42.94 13.62
C LEU A 336 -17.25 -42.69 12.14
N ASP A 337 -16.46 -41.81 11.52
CA ASP A 337 -16.28 -41.70 10.06
C ASP A 337 -17.11 -40.67 9.27
N ARG A 338 -16.82 -39.38 9.49
CA ARG A 338 -16.75 -38.35 8.42
C ARG A 338 -15.98 -37.11 8.90
N PRO A 339 -15.03 -36.52 8.14
CA PRO A 339 -14.32 -35.32 8.56
C PRO A 339 -15.29 -34.13 8.59
N LYS A 340 -15.79 -33.77 9.78
CA LYS A 340 -16.50 -32.51 10.00
C LYS A 340 -15.49 -31.37 9.90
N LYS A 341 -15.63 -30.53 8.87
CA LYS A 341 -14.96 -29.21 8.78
C LYS A 341 -15.13 -28.47 10.11
N PRO A 342 -14.08 -27.84 10.67
CA PRO A 342 -14.23 -27.06 11.90
C PRO A 342 -15.10 -25.84 11.59
N LYS A 343 -16.34 -25.83 12.10
CA LYS A 343 -17.14 -24.61 12.20
C LYS A 343 -16.59 -23.81 13.38
N ALA A 344 -15.88 -22.73 13.11
CA ALA A 344 -15.52 -21.76 14.13
C ALA A 344 -16.81 -21.19 14.76
N PRO A 345 -16.85 -20.92 16.07
CA PRO A 345 -17.90 -20.08 16.63
C PRO A 345 -17.67 -18.67 16.09
N ASP A 346 -18.48 -18.22 15.13
CA ASP A 346 -18.47 -16.84 14.64
C ASP A 346 -18.89 -15.92 15.79
N ASN A 347 -17.91 -15.45 16.56
CA ASN A 347 -18.12 -14.43 17.58
C ASN A 347 -18.53 -13.13 16.85
N PRO A 348 -19.78 -12.64 17.01
CA PRO A 348 -20.27 -11.47 16.28
C PRO A 348 -19.51 -10.19 16.61
N PHE A 349 -18.93 -10.12 17.82
CA PHE A 349 -18.17 -8.97 18.32
C PHE A 349 -16.67 -9.07 18.02
N HIS A 350 -16.21 -10.16 17.39
CA HIS A 350 -14.81 -10.31 17.07
C HIS A 350 -14.33 -9.21 16.12
N GLY A 351 -13.35 -8.41 16.58
CA GLY A 351 -12.80 -7.34 15.77
C GLY A 351 -13.57 -6.03 15.80
N ILE A 352 -14.61 -5.91 16.63
CA ILE A 352 -15.38 -4.64 16.73
C ILE A 352 -14.53 -3.50 17.32
N VAL A 353 -13.57 -3.83 18.18
CA VAL A 353 -12.53 -2.93 18.71
C VAL A 353 -11.14 -3.41 18.29
N SER A 354 -10.82 -4.70 18.44
CA SER A 354 -9.46 -5.26 18.33
C SER A 354 -8.80 -5.03 16.96
N LYS A 355 -9.58 -4.85 15.89
CA LYS A 355 -9.06 -4.45 14.56
C LYS A 355 -8.28 -3.13 14.56
N CYS A 356 -8.49 -2.22 15.54
CA CYS A 356 -7.72 -0.97 15.58
C CYS A 356 -6.23 -1.17 15.91
N PHE A 357 -5.85 -2.33 16.46
CA PHE A 357 -4.45 -2.63 16.80
C PHE A 357 -3.65 -3.12 15.59
N GLU A 358 -4.29 -3.63 14.52
CA GLU A 358 -3.60 -4.24 13.37
C GLU A 358 -2.55 -3.32 12.72
N PRO A 359 -2.80 -2.01 12.48
CA PRO A 359 -1.81 -1.12 11.88
C PRO A 359 -0.55 -0.91 12.74
N HIS A 360 -0.59 -1.29 14.01
CA HIS A 360 0.51 -1.12 14.97
C HIS A 360 1.20 -2.45 15.30
N LEU A 361 0.78 -3.57 14.68
CA LEU A 361 1.40 -4.88 14.90
C LEU A 361 2.83 -4.97 14.36
N TYR A 362 3.30 -4.00 13.56
CA TYR A 362 4.71 -3.91 13.16
C TYR A 362 5.65 -3.87 14.37
N VAL A 363 5.24 -3.27 15.51
CA VAL A 363 6.03 -3.26 16.75
C VAL A 363 6.27 -4.67 17.30
N TYR A 364 5.28 -5.56 17.17
CA TYR A 364 5.43 -6.96 17.52
C TYR A 364 6.41 -7.67 16.58
N ILE A 365 6.27 -7.42 15.27
CA ILE A 365 7.12 -8.00 14.21
C ILE A 365 8.58 -7.58 14.37
N GLU A 366 8.86 -6.29 14.63
CA GLU A 366 10.22 -5.78 14.91
C GLU A 366 10.82 -6.41 16.18
N SER A 367 10.00 -6.60 17.22
CA SER A 367 10.46 -7.31 18.42
C SER A 367 10.80 -8.78 18.12
N GLN A 368 10.02 -9.47 17.28
CA GLN A 368 10.34 -10.84 16.88
C GLN A 368 11.62 -10.90 16.04
N ASP A 369 11.83 -9.93 15.14
CA ASP A 369 13.07 -9.80 14.35
C ASP A 369 14.28 -9.70 15.29
N LYS A 370 14.26 -8.76 16.24
CA LYS A 370 15.35 -8.58 17.19
C LYS A 370 15.62 -9.83 18.05
N ASN A 371 14.57 -10.44 18.61
CA ASN A 371 14.70 -11.64 19.43
C ASN A 371 15.29 -12.82 18.64
N LEU A 372 14.93 -12.97 17.37
CA LEU A 372 15.50 -14.00 16.50
C LEU A 372 16.96 -13.73 16.16
N GLY A 373 17.33 -12.47 15.93
CA GLY A 373 18.74 -12.08 15.77
C GLY A 373 19.58 -12.48 16.98
N GLU A 374 19.14 -12.11 18.19
CA GLU A 374 19.80 -12.49 19.45
C GLU A 374 19.86 -14.02 19.64
N LEU A 375 18.81 -14.74 19.23
CA LEU A 375 18.77 -16.20 19.30
C LEU A 375 19.79 -16.85 18.35
N ILE A 376 19.91 -16.37 17.11
CA ILE A 376 20.90 -16.87 16.15
C ILE A 376 22.32 -16.57 16.63
N ASP A 377 22.59 -15.36 17.12
CA ASP A 377 23.93 -15.00 17.61
C ASP A 377 24.31 -15.83 18.84
N ARG A 378 23.34 -16.14 19.71
CA ARG A 378 23.52 -17.09 20.81
C ARG A 378 23.86 -18.49 20.30
N PHE A 379 23.15 -19.00 19.30
CA PHE A 379 23.47 -20.31 18.69
C PHE A 379 24.88 -20.34 18.11
N VAL A 380 25.35 -19.25 17.49
CA VAL A 380 26.72 -19.16 16.97
C VAL A 380 27.74 -19.23 18.12
N ALA A 381 27.48 -18.51 19.22
CA ALA A 381 28.35 -18.52 20.39
C ALA A 381 28.38 -19.88 21.11
N ASP A 382 27.22 -20.49 21.30
CA ASP A 382 27.08 -21.82 21.92
C ASP A 382 27.79 -22.88 21.07
N PHE A 383 27.67 -22.81 19.73
CA PHE A 383 28.38 -23.72 18.83
C PHE A 383 29.91 -23.57 18.91
N ARG A 384 30.42 -22.32 19.02
CA ARG A 384 31.86 -22.05 19.18
C ARG A 384 32.42 -22.55 20.51
N THR A 385 31.62 -22.57 21.57
CA THR A 385 32.07 -22.94 22.92
C THR A 385 31.93 -24.43 23.20
N GLN A 386 30.86 -25.06 22.71
CA GLN A 386 30.57 -26.48 22.95
C GLN A 386 31.22 -27.41 21.91
N GLY A 387 31.56 -26.88 20.72
CA GLY A 387 32.11 -27.68 19.62
C GLY A 387 31.05 -28.59 18.96
N PRO A 388 31.45 -29.40 17.96
CA PRO A 388 30.55 -30.37 17.33
C PRO A 388 29.97 -31.35 18.37
N PRO A 389 28.72 -31.79 18.22
CA PRO A 389 28.10 -32.74 19.15
C PRO A 389 28.96 -34.01 19.22
N LYS A 390 29.42 -34.37 20.43
CA LYS A 390 30.10 -35.64 20.66
C LYS A 390 29.07 -36.76 20.47
N SER A 391 29.22 -37.55 19.42
CA SER A 391 28.38 -38.73 19.17
C SER A 391 28.56 -39.73 20.30
N SER A 392 27.51 -39.96 21.10
CA SER A 392 27.44 -41.06 22.07
C SER A 392 26.85 -42.34 21.47
N THR A 393 26.52 -42.35 20.18
CA THR A 393 25.82 -43.45 19.50
C THR A 393 26.41 -43.65 18.11
N ASP A 394 26.65 -44.92 17.78
CA ASP A 394 27.29 -45.43 16.54
C ASP A 394 26.38 -45.33 15.30
N GLU A 395 25.29 -44.57 15.37
CA GLU A 395 24.29 -44.41 14.30
C GLU A 395 24.02 -42.92 14.03
N GLY A 396 24.66 -42.37 12.99
CA GLY A 396 24.21 -41.14 12.32
C GLY A 396 24.38 -39.83 13.10
N GLY A 397 24.64 -38.73 12.38
CA GLY A 397 24.80 -37.41 13.00
C GLY A 397 23.53 -36.93 13.68
N ALA A 398 23.59 -36.60 14.97
CA ALA A 398 22.46 -36.05 15.70
C ALA A 398 22.07 -34.66 15.16
N VAL A 399 20.76 -34.39 15.07
CA VAL A 399 20.25 -33.05 14.73
C VAL A 399 20.72 -32.06 15.80
N LEU A 400 21.22 -30.89 15.36
CA LEU A 400 21.71 -29.87 16.26
C LEU A 400 20.57 -29.36 17.16
N PRO A 401 20.76 -29.31 18.50
CA PRO A 401 19.75 -28.79 19.43
C PRO A 401 19.28 -27.37 19.08
N SER A 402 20.18 -26.55 18.53
CA SER A 402 19.87 -25.19 18.07
C SER A 402 18.77 -25.14 16.99
N CYS A 403 18.66 -26.18 16.16
CA CYS A 403 17.61 -26.28 15.16
C CYS A 403 16.25 -26.58 15.79
N ALA A 404 16.21 -27.50 16.76
CA ALA A 404 14.99 -27.82 17.50
C ALA A 404 14.45 -26.57 18.23
N ASP A 405 15.33 -25.83 18.92
CA ASP A 405 14.98 -24.60 19.63
C ASP A 405 14.45 -23.51 18.68
N LEU A 406 15.06 -23.36 17.49
CA LEU A 406 14.60 -22.42 16.46
C LEU A 406 13.16 -22.73 16.01
N PHE A 407 12.86 -24.00 15.72
CA PHE A 407 11.53 -24.39 15.25
C PHE A 407 10.46 -24.38 16.35
N VAL A 408 10.83 -24.58 17.61
CA VAL A 408 9.97 -24.36 18.78
C VAL A 408 9.63 -22.87 18.91
N TYR A 409 10.63 -22.00 18.75
CA TYR A 409 10.43 -20.55 18.77
C TYR A 409 9.49 -20.10 17.64
N TYR A 410 9.72 -20.57 16.40
CA TYR A 410 8.83 -20.27 15.27
C TYR A 410 7.40 -20.72 15.54
N LYS A 411 7.20 -21.91 16.13
CA LYS A 411 5.86 -22.40 16.50
C LYS A 411 5.18 -21.44 17.48
N LYS A 412 5.92 -21.00 18.50
CA LYS A 412 5.41 -20.07 19.51
C LYS A 412 4.99 -18.74 18.89
N CYS A 413 5.83 -18.16 18.03
CA CYS A 413 5.52 -16.91 17.34
C CYS A 413 4.32 -17.04 16.39
N MET A 414 4.21 -18.15 15.64
CA MET A 414 3.05 -18.40 14.78
C MET A 414 1.74 -18.48 15.57
N VAL A 415 1.71 -19.28 16.64
CA VAL A 415 0.52 -19.45 17.47
C VAL A 415 0.11 -18.10 18.05
N GLN A 416 1.08 -17.35 18.59
CA GLN A 416 0.82 -16.03 19.14
C GLN A 416 0.32 -15.06 18.08
N CYS A 417 0.96 -14.99 16.90
CA CYS A 417 0.55 -14.09 15.83
C CYS A 417 -0.84 -14.43 15.29
N SER A 418 -1.20 -15.72 15.21
CA SER A 418 -2.53 -16.17 14.74
C SER A 418 -3.66 -15.72 15.65
N GLN A 419 -3.37 -15.51 16.94
CA GLN A 419 -4.33 -14.97 17.91
C GLN A 419 -4.45 -13.44 17.82
N LEU A 420 -3.46 -12.76 17.21
CA LEU A 420 -3.42 -11.30 17.09
C LEU A 420 -3.99 -10.83 15.75
N SER A 421 -3.67 -11.53 14.65
CA SER A 421 -4.19 -11.24 13.32
C SER A 421 -4.00 -12.43 12.37
N THR A 422 -4.86 -12.54 11.37
CA THR A 422 -4.75 -13.49 10.25
C THR A 422 -4.35 -12.82 8.93
N GLY A 423 -4.02 -11.52 8.96
CA GLY A 423 -3.72 -10.70 7.77
C GLY A 423 -2.23 -10.44 7.54
N GLU A 424 -1.90 -9.23 7.11
CA GLU A 424 -0.54 -8.81 6.74
C GLU A 424 0.56 -9.08 7.79
N PRO A 425 0.32 -8.94 9.11
CA PRO A 425 1.34 -9.26 10.13
C PRO A 425 1.81 -10.72 10.10
N MET A 426 0.93 -11.66 9.73
CA MET A 426 1.29 -13.08 9.60
C MET A 426 2.26 -13.31 8.43
N ILE A 427 2.05 -12.57 7.34
CA ILE A 427 2.93 -12.60 6.16
C ILE A 427 4.30 -12.02 6.54
N ALA A 428 4.31 -10.86 7.20
CA ALA A 428 5.54 -10.21 7.65
C ALA A 428 6.34 -11.10 8.61
N LEU A 429 5.67 -11.79 9.54
CA LEU A 429 6.31 -12.77 10.43
C LEU A 429 6.97 -13.91 9.65
N THR A 430 6.32 -14.37 8.58
CA THR A 430 6.85 -15.46 7.77
C THR A 430 8.07 -15.03 6.96
N THR A 431 8.10 -13.80 6.45
CA THR A 431 9.29 -13.21 5.83
C THR A 431 10.48 -13.15 6.81
N ILE A 432 10.23 -12.87 8.09
CA ILE A 432 11.25 -12.92 9.14
C ILE A 432 11.76 -14.36 9.34
N PHE A 433 10.88 -15.35 9.37
CA PHE A 433 11.32 -16.75 9.46
C PHE A 433 12.19 -17.16 8.28
N GLN A 434 11.83 -16.76 7.05
CA GLN A 434 12.67 -17.01 5.88
C GLN A 434 14.06 -16.35 6.03
N LYS A 435 14.12 -15.10 6.48
CA LYS A 435 15.37 -14.37 6.75
C LYS A 435 16.26 -15.14 7.72
N TYR A 436 15.71 -15.57 8.87
CA TYR A 436 16.51 -16.25 9.89
C TYR A 436 16.80 -17.72 9.60
N LEU A 437 16.00 -18.41 8.80
CA LEU A 437 16.38 -19.73 8.25
C LEU A 437 17.59 -19.60 7.33
N ARG A 438 17.64 -18.54 6.51
CA ARG A 438 18.80 -18.26 5.65
C ARG A 438 20.03 -17.89 6.48
N GLU A 439 19.86 -17.06 7.52
CA GLU A 439 20.98 -16.75 8.43
C GLU A 439 21.46 -17.98 9.19
N TYR A 440 20.55 -18.85 9.65
CA TYR A 440 20.92 -20.11 10.30
C TYR A 440 21.69 -21.02 9.33
N ALA A 441 21.21 -21.17 8.10
CA ALA A 441 21.90 -21.96 7.07
C ALA A 441 23.29 -21.39 6.73
N TRP A 442 23.45 -20.07 6.72
CA TRP A 442 24.72 -19.43 6.40
C TRP A 442 25.71 -19.41 7.58
N LYS A 443 25.28 -18.91 8.76
CA LYS A 443 26.13 -18.73 9.95
C LYS A 443 26.44 -20.04 10.68
N ILE A 444 25.48 -20.97 10.77
CA ILE A 444 25.62 -22.22 11.53
C ILE A 444 25.97 -23.39 10.63
N LEU A 445 25.15 -23.66 9.60
CA LEU A 445 25.37 -24.86 8.76
C LEU A 445 26.58 -24.68 7.84
N SER A 446 26.60 -23.63 7.02
CA SER A 446 27.68 -23.41 6.03
C SER A 446 28.95 -22.84 6.64
N GLY A 447 28.81 -21.94 7.63
CA GLY A 447 29.93 -21.27 8.29
C GLY A 447 30.84 -22.20 9.08
N ASN A 448 30.35 -23.38 9.47
CA ASN A 448 31.09 -24.37 10.25
C ASN A 448 31.47 -25.63 9.46
N LEU A 449 31.25 -25.66 8.14
CA LEU A 449 31.77 -26.74 7.31
C LEU A 449 33.31 -26.72 7.30
N PRO A 450 33.99 -27.88 7.41
CA PRO A 450 35.46 -27.95 7.39
C PRO A 450 36.01 -27.33 6.10
N LYS A 451 36.93 -26.36 6.19
CA LYS A 451 37.55 -25.76 5.01
C LYS A 451 38.74 -26.63 4.58
N THR A 452 38.70 -27.21 3.38
CA THR A 452 39.83 -27.99 2.84
C THR A 452 41.05 -27.08 2.71
N SER A 453 42.20 -27.49 3.24
CA SER A 453 43.45 -26.75 3.15
C SER A 453 44.00 -26.73 1.72
N SER A 454 43.42 -25.92 0.85
CA SER A 454 44.10 -25.24 -0.25
C SER A 454 43.11 -24.30 -0.93
N ASN A 455 43.42 -23.01 -0.89
CA ASN A 455 42.69 -21.89 -1.47
C ASN A 455 41.29 -21.56 -0.90
N SER A 456 41.10 -20.26 -0.71
CA SER A 456 39.93 -19.55 -0.19
C SER A 456 38.70 -19.60 -1.10
N GLY A 457 38.36 -20.76 -1.66
CA GLY A 457 37.10 -21.03 -2.35
C GLY A 457 36.22 -21.93 -1.48
N GLY A 458 34.98 -21.52 -1.22
CA GLY A 458 34.04 -22.31 -0.44
C GLY A 458 33.85 -23.72 -0.99
N LEU A 459 33.60 -24.69 -0.10
CA LEU A 459 33.14 -26.02 -0.49
C LEU A 459 31.83 -25.90 -1.26
N THR A 460 31.83 -26.29 -2.53
CA THR A 460 30.59 -26.53 -3.27
C THR A 460 30.26 -28.02 -3.17
N ILE A 461 28.98 -28.35 -3.02
CA ILE A 461 28.47 -29.75 -2.96
C ILE A 461 28.97 -30.57 -4.17
N SER A 462 29.23 -29.92 -5.31
CA SER A 462 29.83 -30.52 -6.51
C SER A 462 31.24 -31.11 -6.33
N SER A 463 32.01 -30.64 -5.34
CA SER A 463 33.35 -31.17 -5.06
C SER A 463 33.33 -32.43 -4.18
N LEU A 464 32.26 -32.64 -3.39
CA LEU A 464 32.03 -33.86 -2.62
C LEU A 464 31.44 -34.99 -3.48
N LEU A 465 30.69 -34.64 -4.54
CA LEU A 465 30.04 -35.60 -5.44
C LEU A 465 30.87 -35.98 -6.68
N LYS A 466 32.00 -35.31 -6.94
CA LYS A 466 32.90 -35.70 -8.04
C LYS A 466 33.83 -36.81 -7.58
N GLU A 467 33.35 -38.05 -7.71
CA GLU A 467 34.23 -39.21 -7.87
C GLU A 467 35.03 -39.01 -9.17
N LYS A 468 36.19 -38.37 -9.06
CA LYS A 468 37.19 -38.42 -10.13
C LYS A 468 38.34 -39.26 -9.60
N GLU A 469 38.38 -40.50 -10.10
CA GLU A 469 39.47 -41.46 -9.89
C GLU A 469 40.83 -40.73 -9.97
N GLY A 470 41.49 -40.60 -8.83
CA GLY A 470 42.89 -40.14 -8.76
C GLY A 470 43.19 -38.83 -8.03
N SER A 471 42.23 -38.11 -7.44
CA SER A 471 42.54 -37.03 -6.49
C SER A 471 42.52 -37.55 -5.06
N GLU A 472 43.53 -37.21 -4.25
CA GLU A 472 43.58 -37.54 -2.82
C GLU A 472 42.24 -37.20 -2.17
N VAL A 473 41.52 -38.22 -1.71
CA VAL A 473 40.29 -38.07 -0.92
C VAL A 473 40.67 -37.18 0.26
N ALA A 474 40.01 -36.01 0.39
CA ALA A 474 40.22 -35.13 1.52
C ALA A 474 40.06 -35.96 2.81
N LYS A 475 41.17 -36.20 3.52
CA LYS A 475 41.17 -36.98 4.76
C LYS A 475 40.56 -36.13 5.85
N PHE A 476 39.24 -36.12 5.93
CA PHE A 476 38.52 -35.55 7.06
C PHE A 476 38.78 -36.40 8.31
N THR A 477 39.01 -35.73 9.44
CA THR A 477 39.06 -36.38 10.75
C THR A 477 37.69 -36.96 11.12
N VAL A 478 37.65 -37.95 12.02
CA VAL A 478 36.38 -38.55 12.50
C VAL A 478 35.45 -37.48 13.08
N ASP A 479 36.02 -36.47 13.76
CA ASP A 479 35.29 -35.34 14.32
C ASP A 479 34.69 -34.43 13.23
N GLU A 480 35.41 -34.19 12.13
CA GLU A 480 34.91 -33.43 10.97
C GLU A 480 33.81 -34.18 10.21
N LEU A 481 33.91 -35.50 10.09
CA LEU A 481 32.85 -36.33 9.49
C LEU A 481 31.59 -36.34 10.35
N CYS A 482 31.72 -36.45 11.68
CA CYS A 482 30.58 -36.36 12.61
C CYS A 482 29.87 -35.00 12.51
N LEU A 483 30.65 -33.92 12.40
CA LEU A 483 30.13 -32.57 12.20
C LEU A 483 29.36 -32.43 10.88
N ILE A 484 29.93 -32.91 9.77
CA ILE A 484 29.26 -32.89 8.46
C ILE A 484 27.94 -33.67 8.51
N CYS A 485 27.94 -34.89 9.08
CA CYS A 485 26.73 -35.70 9.23
C CYS A 485 25.66 -35.01 10.09
N SER A 486 26.06 -34.32 11.17
CA SER A 486 25.15 -33.59 12.05
C SER A 486 24.54 -32.37 11.33
N ILE A 487 25.34 -31.66 10.52
CA ILE A 487 24.87 -30.54 9.68
C ILE A 487 23.88 -31.01 8.62
N LEU A 488 24.17 -32.12 7.93
CA LEU A 488 23.29 -32.69 6.91
C LEU A 488 21.96 -33.18 7.50
N SER A 489 22.02 -33.91 8.62
CA SER A 489 20.82 -34.37 9.33
C SER A 489 19.97 -33.19 9.82
N THR A 490 20.62 -32.10 10.25
CA THR A 490 19.95 -30.86 10.63
C THR A 490 19.30 -30.16 9.41
N ALA A 491 19.96 -30.16 8.25
CA ALA A 491 19.43 -29.59 7.03
C ALA A 491 18.21 -30.36 6.50
N GLU A 492 18.25 -31.70 6.55
CA GLU A 492 17.09 -32.55 6.22
C GLU A 492 15.93 -32.31 7.19
N TYR A 493 16.21 -32.21 8.49
CA TYR A 493 15.20 -31.88 9.49
C TYR A 493 14.57 -30.50 9.26
N CYS A 494 15.37 -29.48 8.92
CA CYS A 494 14.87 -28.17 8.52
C CYS A 494 13.92 -28.28 7.32
N LEU A 495 14.32 -29.01 6.28
CA LEU A 495 13.52 -29.18 5.07
C LEU A 495 12.18 -29.85 5.36
N ALA A 496 12.21 -31.00 6.05
CA ALA A 496 11.00 -31.75 6.42
C ALA A 496 10.03 -30.91 7.27
N THR A 497 10.56 -30.19 8.26
CA THR A 497 9.74 -29.34 9.15
C THR A 497 9.13 -28.15 8.42
N THR A 498 9.86 -27.54 7.49
CA THR A 498 9.37 -26.39 6.71
C THR A 498 8.26 -26.83 5.74
N GLN A 499 8.42 -27.99 5.08
CA GLN A 499 7.41 -28.58 4.20
C GLN A 499 6.13 -28.98 4.95
N GLN A 500 6.25 -29.63 6.11
CA GLN A 500 5.09 -30.02 6.92
C GLN A 500 4.27 -28.82 7.41
N ARG A 501 4.94 -27.70 7.76
CA ARG A 501 4.25 -26.48 8.20
C ARG A 501 3.60 -25.70 7.07
N HIS A 502 4.17 -25.72 5.87
CA HIS A 502 3.52 -25.16 4.68
C HIS A 502 2.14 -25.81 4.44
N LEU A 503 2.06 -27.13 4.57
CA LEU A 503 0.81 -27.90 4.44
C LEU A 503 -0.22 -27.59 5.55
N GLN A 504 0.21 -27.33 6.79
CA GLN A 504 -0.70 -27.00 7.90
C GLN A 504 -1.18 -25.54 7.92
N GLN A 505 -0.46 -24.61 7.28
CA GLN A 505 -0.82 -23.19 7.19
C GLN A 505 -1.83 -22.90 6.07
N HIS A 506 -1.88 -23.76 5.06
CA HIS A 506 -2.75 -23.64 3.88
C HIS A 506 -4.28 -23.54 4.12
N PRO A 507 -4.86 -24.10 5.20
CA PRO A 507 -6.29 -23.91 5.51
C PRO A 507 -6.60 -22.68 6.38
N ALA A 508 -5.59 -22.02 6.99
CA ALA A 508 -5.79 -20.84 7.83
C ALA A 508 -5.52 -19.51 7.08
N LEU A 509 -4.71 -19.55 6.03
CA LEU A 509 -4.44 -18.44 5.13
C LEU A 509 -5.39 -18.55 3.92
N GLY A 510 -6.14 -17.48 3.62
CA GLY A 510 -7.06 -17.47 2.48
C GLY A 510 -6.38 -17.82 1.15
N PRO A 511 -7.14 -18.27 0.13
CA PRO A 511 -6.62 -18.90 -1.10
C PRO A 511 -5.68 -18.03 -1.96
N GLY A 512 -5.50 -16.75 -1.65
CA GLY A 512 -4.64 -15.82 -2.40
C GLY A 512 -3.18 -15.72 -1.92
N LEU A 513 -2.80 -16.33 -0.80
CA LEU A 513 -1.49 -16.12 -0.16
C LEU A 513 -0.50 -17.30 -0.26
N GLY A 514 -0.92 -18.43 -0.85
CA GLY A 514 -0.08 -19.64 -0.95
C GLY A 514 1.08 -19.57 -1.95
N LEU A 515 1.23 -18.48 -2.71
CA LEU A 515 2.19 -18.37 -3.82
C LEU A 515 3.48 -17.60 -3.51
N CYS A 516 3.60 -16.98 -2.32
CA CYS A 516 4.74 -16.10 -2.00
C CYS A 516 5.76 -16.68 -1.00
N LEU A 517 5.73 -17.99 -0.73
CA LEU A 517 6.53 -18.61 0.33
C LEU A 517 7.46 -19.72 -0.14
#